data_AF-A0A0B7A738-F1
#
_entry.id   AF-A0A0B7A738-F1
#
_cell.length_a   1.000
_cell.length_b   1.000
_cell.length_c   1.000
_cell.angle_alpha   90.00
_cell.angle_beta   90.00
_cell.angle_gamma   90.00
#
_symmetry.space_group_name_H-M   'P 1'
#
loop_
_entity.id
_entity.type
_entity.pdbx_description
1 polymer ?
#
loop_
_entity_poly.entity_id
_entity_poly.type
_entity_poly.pdbx_seq_one_letter_code
_entity_poly.pdbx_strand_id
1 'polypeptide(L)'
;VHTLKDIRLAEEYCAINYEKEKKGCKDVYFLLLKLFLKPPDNHGEETVAAADSRRTNTALKLLEDHANKIDTAKALELLPATTKLREILAFLESVMENQAVRRRSNQILKSMLYAENLQVTEHLIHKQSVKISVTEDDLCRSCKKRIGQSVFCRYPNGHLVHYSCFTKDANK
;
A
#
# COMPACT_ATOMS: atom_id res chain seq x y z
N VAL A 1 -16.07 -10.33 25.83
CA VAL A 1 -15.73 -11.77 25.99
C VAL A 1 -15.97 -12.30 27.39
N HIS A 2 -15.25 -11.88 28.43
CA HIS A 2 -15.37 -12.51 29.76
C HIS A 2 -16.63 -12.13 30.55
N THR A 3 -17.08 -10.88 30.43
CA THR A 3 -18.27 -10.38 31.12
C THR A 3 -19.57 -10.73 30.37
N LEU A 4 -19.56 -10.61 29.04
CA LEU A 4 -20.74 -10.79 28.19
C LEU A 4 -20.86 -12.21 27.59
N LYS A 5 -19.82 -13.05 27.73
CA LYS A 5 -19.67 -14.40 27.12
C LYS A 5 -19.98 -14.49 25.61
N ASP A 6 -20.09 -13.34 24.92
CA ASP A 6 -20.33 -13.25 23.48
C ASP A 6 -19.02 -13.06 22.70
N ILE A 7 -18.65 -14.09 21.93
CA ILE A 7 -17.48 -14.12 21.06
C ILE A 7 -17.77 -13.39 19.75
N ARG A 8 -19.00 -13.53 19.21
CA ARG A 8 -19.37 -12.98 17.92
C ARG A 8 -19.37 -11.46 17.95
N LEU A 9 -19.95 -10.88 18.99
CA LEU A 9 -19.95 -9.43 19.18
C LEU A 9 -18.51 -8.87 19.33
N ALA A 10 -17.60 -9.64 19.91
CA ALA A 10 -16.21 -9.24 20.05
C ALA A 10 -15.47 -9.25 18.70
N GLU A 11 -15.73 -10.24 17.85
CA GLU A 11 -15.21 -10.28 16.48
C GLU A 11 -15.79 -9.17 15.60
N GLU A 12 -17.08 -8.87 15.74
CA GLU A 12 -17.74 -7.78 15.03
C GLU A 12 -17.15 -6.42 15.43
N TYR A 13 -16.89 -6.21 16.73
CA TYR A 13 -16.15 -5.04 17.19
C TYR A 13 -14.77 -4.94 16.53
N CYS A 14 -14.04 -6.06 16.42
CA CYS A 14 -12.76 -6.09 15.74
C CYS A 14 -12.89 -5.75 14.26
N ALA A 15 -13.92 -6.27 13.58
CA ALA A 15 -14.16 -5.99 12.17
C ALA A 15 -14.42 -4.49 11.91
N ILE A 16 -15.18 -3.83 12.78
CA ILE A 16 -15.50 -2.40 12.67
C ILE A 16 -14.29 -1.52 12.96
N ASN A 17 -13.46 -1.89 13.94
CA ASN A 17 -12.38 -1.04 14.46
C ASN A 17 -10.99 -1.38 13.90
N TYR A 18 -10.87 -2.43 13.08
CA TYR A 18 -9.59 -2.82 12.50
C TYR A 18 -9.19 -1.89 11.37
N GLU A 19 -7.99 -1.32 11.51
CA GLU A 19 -7.38 -0.48 10.49
C GLU A 19 -5.88 -0.73 10.48
N LYS A 20 -5.36 -1.19 9.33
CA LYS A 20 -3.97 -1.68 9.20
C LYS A 20 -2.91 -0.62 9.46
N GLU A 21 -3.18 0.62 9.05
CA GLU A 21 -2.22 1.73 9.10
C GLU A 21 -2.31 2.55 10.40
N LYS A 22 -3.38 2.39 11.18
CA LYS A 22 -3.61 3.18 12.39
C LYS A 22 -3.12 2.45 13.64
N LYS A 23 -2.21 3.10 14.38
CA LYS A 23 -1.68 2.59 15.66
C LYS A 23 -2.82 2.40 16.66
N GLY A 24 -2.86 1.26 17.33
CA GLY A 24 -3.96 0.84 18.22
C GLY A 24 -5.04 0.04 17.48
N CYS A 25 -5.56 0.55 16.36
CA CYS A 25 -6.57 -0.15 15.53
C CYS A 25 -6.01 -1.40 14.84
N LYS A 26 -4.74 -1.40 14.45
CA LYS A 26 -4.08 -2.57 13.84
C LYS A 26 -3.91 -3.76 14.79
N ASP A 27 -3.89 -3.51 16.11
CA ASP A 27 -3.63 -4.52 17.13
C ASP A 27 -4.94 -5.07 17.73
N VAL A 28 -6.12 -4.66 17.26
CA VAL A 28 -7.43 -5.02 17.85
C VAL A 28 -7.68 -6.52 17.88
N TYR A 29 -7.35 -7.24 16.80
CA TYR A 29 -7.44 -8.71 16.77
C TYR A 29 -6.40 -9.38 17.68
N PHE A 30 -5.20 -8.80 17.81
CA PHE A 30 -4.20 -9.28 18.75
C PHE A 30 -4.65 -9.08 20.21
N LEU A 31 -5.31 -7.97 20.52
CA LEU A 31 -5.90 -7.73 21.84
C LEU A 31 -7.01 -8.73 22.16
N LEU A 32 -7.86 -9.04 21.18
CA LEU A 32 -8.88 -10.08 21.32
C LEU A 32 -8.25 -11.47 21.58
N LEU A 33 -7.19 -11.81 20.84
CA LEU A 33 -6.42 -13.04 21.07
C LEU A 33 -5.84 -13.10 22.49
N LYS A 34 -5.23 -12.00 22.94
CA LYS A 34 -4.70 -11.87 24.31
C LYS A 34 -5.79 -12.05 25.35
N LEU A 35 -6.99 -11.51 25.11
CA LEU A 35 -8.11 -11.66 26.00
C LEU A 35 -8.55 -13.13 26.12
N PHE A 36 -8.53 -13.91 25.04
CA PHE A 36 -8.85 -15.34 25.08
C PHE A 36 -7.81 -16.18 25.81
N LEU A 37 -6.52 -15.90 25.60
CA LEU A 37 -5.41 -16.72 26.13
C LEU A 37 -4.94 -16.29 27.53
N LYS A 38 -5.12 -15.02 27.91
CA LYS A 38 -4.72 -14.45 29.22
C LYS A 38 -5.86 -13.57 29.77
N PRO A 39 -6.91 -14.17 30.35
CA PRO A 39 -7.98 -13.41 31.01
C PRO A 39 -7.44 -12.63 32.22
N PRO A 40 -7.98 -11.44 32.53
CA PRO A 40 -7.64 -10.72 33.76
C PRO A 40 -8.17 -11.45 35.01
N ASP A 41 -7.41 -11.42 36.10
CA ASP A 41 -7.52 -12.26 37.33
C ASP A 41 -8.83 -12.17 38.14
N ASN A 42 -9.81 -11.35 37.71
CA ASN A 42 -11.00 -11.01 38.52
C ASN A 42 -12.25 -11.87 38.24
N HIS A 43 -12.15 -12.98 37.51
CA HIS A 43 -13.31 -13.85 37.23
C HIS A 43 -13.05 -15.27 37.73
N GLY A 44 -13.86 -15.64 38.73
CA GLY A 44 -13.67 -16.80 39.59
C GLY A 44 -13.68 -18.17 38.94
N GLU A 45 -13.33 -19.13 39.79
CA GLU A 45 -13.16 -20.56 39.60
C GLU A 45 -14.36 -21.25 38.90
N GLU A 46 -14.45 -21.18 37.58
CA GLU A 46 -15.24 -22.13 36.78
C GLU A 46 -14.30 -23.21 36.21
N THR A 47 -14.35 -24.43 36.78
CA THR A 47 -13.75 -25.70 36.30
C THR A 47 -12.64 -25.54 35.25
N VAL A 48 -11.43 -25.36 35.76
CA VAL A 48 -10.22 -24.86 35.08
C VAL A 48 -9.71 -25.62 33.84
N ALA A 49 -10.21 -26.82 33.52
CA ALA A 49 -9.67 -27.60 32.38
C ALA A 49 -10.54 -27.56 31.10
N ALA A 50 -11.87 -27.67 31.23
CA ALA A 50 -12.78 -27.72 30.09
C ALA A 50 -13.07 -26.33 29.50
N ALA A 51 -13.13 -25.30 30.36
CA ALA A 51 -13.29 -23.92 29.91
C ALA A 51 -12.01 -23.37 29.26
N ASP A 52 -10.84 -23.92 29.62
CA ASP A 52 -9.55 -23.54 29.06
C ASP A 52 -9.37 -24.09 27.64
N SER A 53 -9.64 -25.38 27.43
CA SER A 53 -9.60 -25.99 26.08
C SER A 53 -10.55 -25.34 25.06
N ARG A 54 -11.77 -24.96 25.47
CA ARG A 54 -12.72 -24.23 24.58
C ARG A 54 -12.21 -22.84 24.21
N ARG A 55 -11.59 -22.13 25.15
CA ARG A 55 -10.98 -20.80 24.92
C ARG A 55 -9.77 -20.90 24.00
N THR A 56 -8.91 -21.88 24.21
CA THR A 56 -7.77 -22.17 23.32
C THR A 56 -8.23 -22.48 21.91
N ASN A 57 -9.24 -23.34 21.72
CA ASN A 57 -9.78 -23.65 20.40
C ASN A 57 -10.36 -22.41 19.69
N THR A 58 -11.02 -21.53 20.44
CA THR A 58 -11.53 -20.26 19.90
C THR A 58 -10.39 -19.32 19.50
N ALA A 59 -9.34 -19.23 20.32
CA ALA A 59 -8.15 -18.43 20.01
C ALA A 59 -7.41 -18.95 18.77
N LEU A 60 -7.29 -20.28 18.62
CA LEU A 60 -6.68 -20.90 17.44
C LEU A 60 -7.50 -20.65 16.18
N LYS A 61 -8.83 -20.73 16.26
CA LYS A 61 -9.72 -20.39 15.15
C LYS A 61 -9.59 -18.91 14.75
N LEU A 62 -9.53 -18.02 15.74
CA LEU A 62 -9.31 -16.58 15.50
C LEU A 62 -7.98 -16.32 14.77
N LEU A 63 -6.92 -17.07 15.13
CA LEU A 63 -5.62 -16.99 14.43
C LEU A 63 -5.74 -17.40 12.97
N GLU A 64 -6.42 -18.51 12.69
CA GLU A 64 -6.63 -19.02 11.34
C GLU A 64 -7.45 -18.04 10.49
N ASP A 65 -8.60 -17.60 10.99
CA ASP A 65 -9.55 -16.74 10.26
C ASP A 65 -9.01 -15.32 10.01
N HIS A 66 -8.08 -14.85 10.85
CA HIS A 66 -7.55 -13.48 10.81
C HIS A 66 -6.03 -13.40 10.75
N ALA A 67 -5.39 -14.42 10.17
CA ALA A 67 -3.94 -14.52 10.06
C ALA A 67 -3.25 -13.29 9.45
N ASN A 68 -3.90 -12.64 8.48
CA ASN A 68 -3.39 -11.45 7.81
C ASN A 68 -3.61 -10.14 8.59
N LYS A 69 -4.40 -10.16 9.67
CA LYS A 69 -4.72 -9.01 10.51
C LYS A 69 -4.01 -9.04 11.86
N ILE A 70 -3.35 -10.14 12.20
CA ILE A 70 -2.65 -10.35 13.46
C ILE A 70 -1.14 -10.32 13.21
N ASP A 71 -0.40 -9.67 14.11
CA ASP A 71 1.06 -9.74 14.10
C ASP A 71 1.51 -11.16 14.47
N THR A 72 2.11 -11.86 13.52
CA THR A 72 2.52 -13.26 13.68
C THR A 72 3.51 -13.46 14.82
N ALA A 73 4.50 -12.57 14.97
CA ALA A 73 5.51 -12.73 16.01
C ALA A 73 4.88 -12.58 17.41
N LYS A 74 4.08 -11.53 17.60
CA LYS A 74 3.36 -11.31 18.86
C LYS A 74 2.37 -12.43 19.17
N ALA A 75 1.69 -12.96 18.15
CA ALA A 75 0.77 -14.07 18.32
C ALA A 75 1.48 -15.34 18.80
N LEU A 76 2.63 -15.68 18.20
CA LEU A 76 3.42 -16.85 18.58
C LEU A 76 3.99 -16.72 20.00
N GLU A 77 4.43 -15.54 20.42
CA GLU A 77 4.90 -15.26 21.79
C GLU A 77 3.78 -15.39 22.85
N LEU A 78 2.53 -15.17 22.43
CA LEU A 78 1.38 -15.21 23.32
C LEU A 78 0.87 -16.63 23.57
N LEU A 79 1.11 -17.55 22.63
CA LEU A 79 0.66 -18.94 22.73
C LEU A 79 1.39 -19.68 23.87
N PRO A 80 0.69 -20.57 24.60
CA PRO A 80 1.33 -21.45 25.57
C PRO A 80 2.42 -22.30 24.91
N ALA A 81 3.54 -22.53 25.60
CA ALA A 81 4.62 -23.40 25.11
C ALA A 81 4.19 -24.86 24.90
N THR A 82 3.04 -25.26 25.46
CA THR A 82 2.42 -26.57 25.29
C THR A 82 1.60 -26.71 24.00
N THR A 83 1.35 -25.61 23.28
CA THR A 83 0.59 -25.61 22.02
C THR A 83 1.33 -26.44 20.97
N LYS A 84 0.64 -27.42 20.38
CA LYS A 84 1.28 -28.29 19.39
C LYS A 84 1.40 -27.55 18.07
N LEU A 85 2.53 -27.71 17.37
CA LEU A 85 2.72 -27.10 16.05
C LEU A 85 1.60 -27.46 15.06
N ARG A 86 1.07 -28.69 15.14
CA ARG A 86 -0.06 -29.15 14.31
C ARG A 86 -1.33 -28.31 14.50
N GLU A 87 -1.54 -27.75 15.68
CA GLU A 87 -2.74 -26.95 16.01
C GLU A 87 -2.69 -25.55 15.40
N ILE A 88 -1.50 -25.07 15.02
CA ILE A 88 -1.29 -23.76 14.38
C ILE A 88 -0.82 -23.87 12.93
N LEU A 89 -0.81 -25.07 12.35
CA LEU A 89 -0.27 -25.30 11.01
C LEU A 89 -1.02 -24.47 9.96
N ALA A 90 -2.36 -24.52 9.95
CA ALA A 90 -3.19 -23.76 9.02
C ALA A 90 -2.98 -22.25 9.14
N PHE A 91 -2.81 -21.75 10.38
CA PHE A 91 -2.45 -20.35 10.62
C PHE A 91 -1.10 -20.00 9.98
N LEU A 92 -0.05 -20.81 10.19
CA LEU A 92 1.27 -20.57 9.64
C LEU A 92 1.28 -20.64 8.10
N GLU A 93 0.58 -21.62 7.52
CA GLU A 93 0.39 -21.74 6.07
C GLU A 93 -0.27 -20.48 5.50
N SER A 94 -1.37 -20.04 6.10
CA SER A 94 -2.05 -18.80 5.71
C SER A 94 -1.13 -17.57 5.81
N VAL A 95 -0.33 -17.44 6.88
CA VAL A 95 0.65 -16.35 6.99
C VAL A 95 1.67 -16.40 5.85
N MET A 96 2.24 -17.58 5.56
CA MET A 96 3.24 -17.74 4.51
C MET A 96 2.68 -17.45 3.12
N GLU A 97 1.47 -17.93 2.82
CA GLU A 97 0.78 -17.65 1.56
C GLU A 97 0.51 -16.16 1.40
N ASN A 98 -0.03 -15.50 2.43
CA ASN A 98 -0.28 -14.06 2.43
C ASN A 98 1.02 -13.26 2.20
N GLN A 99 2.13 -13.67 2.83
CA GLN A 99 3.44 -13.04 2.61
C GLN A 99 3.95 -13.24 1.18
N ALA A 100 3.79 -14.44 0.62
CA ALA A 100 4.18 -14.75 -0.75
C ALA A 100 3.37 -13.95 -1.77
N VAL A 101 2.05 -13.85 -1.59
CA VAL A 101 1.16 -13.01 -2.41
C VAL A 101 1.58 -11.54 -2.32
N ARG A 102 1.75 -11.01 -1.09
CA ARG A 102 2.16 -9.61 -0.89
C ARG A 102 3.50 -9.32 -1.56
N ARG A 103 4.47 -10.21 -1.43
CA ARG A 103 5.79 -10.08 -2.07
C ARG A 103 5.64 -10.02 -3.59
N ARG A 104 4.86 -10.94 -4.17
CA ARG A 104 4.63 -11.01 -5.62
C ARG A 104 3.95 -9.75 -6.14
N SER A 105 2.88 -9.30 -5.49
CA SER A 105 2.17 -8.07 -5.86
C SER A 105 3.07 -6.85 -5.78
N ASN A 106 3.88 -6.72 -4.73
CA ASN A 106 4.83 -5.62 -4.59
C ASN A 106 5.93 -5.66 -5.65
N GLN A 107 6.41 -6.85 -6.05
CA GLN A 107 7.38 -6.98 -7.14
C GLN A 107 6.80 -6.52 -8.47
N ILE A 108 5.55 -6.90 -8.78
CA ILE A 108 4.86 -6.45 -9.99
C ILE A 108 4.71 -4.93 -9.98
N LEU A 109 4.17 -4.36 -8.90
CA LEU A 109 3.99 -2.92 -8.76
C LEU A 109 5.32 -2.16 -8.89
N LYS A 110 6.38 -2.64 -8.23
CA LYS A 110 7.72 -2.05 -8.33
C LYS A 110 8.21 -2.03 -9.77
N SER A 111 8.06 -3.14 -10.50
CA SER A 111 8.50 -3.23 -11.89
C SER A 111 7.68 -2.31 -12.81
N MET A 112 6.37 -2.19 -12.58
CA MET A 112 5.52 -1.26 -13.33
C MET A 112 5.94 0.19 -13.12
N LEU A 113 6.10 0.61 -11.85
CA LEU A 113 6.53 1.98 -11.52
C LEU A 113 7.93 2.29 -12.06
N TYR A 114 8.84 1.31 -12.03
CA TYR A 114 10.18 1.46 -12.60
C TYR A 114 10.12 1.64 -14.13
N ALA A 115 9.32 0.83 -14.83
CA ALA A 115 9.16 0.94 -16.27
C ALA A 115 8.54 2.30 -16.68
N GLU A 116 7.53 2.76 -15.95
CA GLU A 116 6.92 4.07 -16.17
C GLU A 116 7.93 5.21 -15.94
N ASN A 117 8.67 5.17 -14.84
CA ASN A 117 9.71 6.15 -14.54
C ASN A 117 10.77 6.18 -15.66
N LEU A 118 11.21 5.01 -16.14
CA LEU A 118 12.18 4.90 -17.21
C LEU A 118 11.66 5.54 -18.51
N GLN A 119 10.41 5.26 -18.89
CA GLN A 119 9.78 5.84 -20.09
C GLN A 119 9.66 7.36 -20.01
N VAL A 120 9.22 7.89 -18.86
CA VAL A 120 9.09 9.33 -18.65
C VAL A 120 10.47 10.00 -18.67
N THR A 121 11.46 9.38 -18.04
CA THR A 121 12.84 9.88 -18.01
C THR A 121 13.45 9.90 -19.41
N GLU A 122 13.27 8.83 -20.19
CA GLU A 122 13.71 8.78 -21.59
C GLU A 122 13.04 9.89 -22.42
N HIS A 123 11.72 10.07 -22.26
CA HIS A 123 10.99 11.12 -22.95
C HIS A 123 11.53 12.50 -22.60
N LEU A 124 11.80 12.75 -21.32
CA LEU A 124 12.38 14.01 -20.85
C LEU A 124 13.76 14.26 -21.48
N ILE A 125 14.64 13.26 -21.46
CA ILE A 125 15.97 13.34 -22.08
C ILE A 125 15.84 13.66 -23.57
N HIS A 126 14.94 12.97 -24.28
CA HIS A 126 14.72 13.21 -25.71
C HIS A 126 14.26 14.64 -25.97
N LYS A 127 13.28 15.15 -25.20
CA LYS A 127 12.81 16.54 -25.35
C LYS A 127 13.89 17.57 -25.01
N GLN A 128 14.71 17.32 -24.00
CA GLN A 128 15.81 18.20 -23.60
C GLN A 128 17.01 18.14 -24.55
N SER A 129 17.20 17.05 -25.29
CA SER A 129 18.27 16.93 -26.29
C SER A 129 18.04 17.80 -27.52
N VAL A 130 16.78 18.20 -27.79
CA VAL A 130 16.43 19.05 -28.92
C VAL A 130 16.93 20.47 -28.64
N LYS A 131 17.99 20.86 -29.33
CA LYS A 131 18.53 22.22 -29.32
C LYS A 131 18.29 22.88 -30.67
N ILE A 132 18.17 24.20 -30.66
CA ILE A 132 18.18 25.00 -31.87
C ILE A 132 19.33 25.99 -31.77
N SER A 133 19.95 26.27 -32.92
CA SER A 133 20.80 27.44 -33.09
C SER A 133 19.99 28.46 -33.87
N VAL A 134 19.88 29.68 -33.36
CA VAL A 134 19.24 30.79 -34.08
C VAL A 134 20.35 31.73 -34.54
N THR A 135 20.39 31.97 -35.83
CA THR A 135 21.36 32.78 -36.56
C THR A 135 20.67 34.02 -37.15
N GLU A 136 21.45 34.96 -37.68
CA GLU A 136 20.92 36.21 -38.25
C GLU A 136 20.09 36.02 -39.53
N ASP A 137 20.19 34.85 -40.16
CA ASP A 137 19.47 34.49 -41.38
C ASP A 137 18.19 33.68 -41.13
N ASP A 138 17.90 33.32 -39.87
CA ASP A 138 16.67 32.61 -39.54
C ASP A 138 15.42 33.47 -39.79
N LEU A 139 14.46 32.92 -40.55
CA LEU A 139 13.25 33.60 -40.97
C LEU A 139 12.02 33.09 -40.21
N CYS A 140 11.13 34.02 -39.86
CA CYS A 140 9.80 33.72 -39.35
C CYS A 140 8.97 32.99 -40.41
N ARG A 141 8.42 31.82 -40.06
CA ARG A 141 7.63 31.00 -41.00
C ARG A 141 6.29 31.60 -41.38
N SER A 142 5.74 32.51 -40.58
CA SER A 142 4.49 33.23 -40.85
C SER A 142 4.70 34.44 -41.76
N CYS A 143 5.54 35.42 -41.36
CA CYS A 143 5.72 36.67 -42.11
C CYS A 143 6.93 36.70 -43.07
N LYS A 144 7.75 35.65 -43.08
CA LYS A 144 8.99 35.49 -43.89
C LYS A 144 10.09 36.54 -43.62
N LYS A 145 9.96 37.38 -42.58
CA LYS A 145 11.02 38.33 -42.15
C LYS A 145 12.01 37.65 -41.20
N ARG A 146 13.24 38.20 -41.13
CA ARG A 146 14.30 37.74 -40.21
C ARG A 146 13.85 37.79 -38.74
N ILE A 147 14.26 36.80 -37.95
CA ILE A 147 14.04 36.75 -36.50
C ILE A 147 14.92 37.81 -35.80
N GLY A 148 16.23 37.80 -36.07
CA GLY A 148 17.18 38.75 -35.49
C GLY A 148 17.13 38.77 -33.96
N GLN A 149 17.07 39.97 -33.37
CA GLN A 149 16.95 40.16 -31.92
C GLN A 149 15.49 40.16 -31.41
N SER A 150 14.52 39.83 -32.26
CA SER A 150 13.11 39.85 -31.86
C SER A 150 12.76 38.67 -30.97
N VAL A 151 11.82 38.85 -30.04
CA VAL A 151 11.25 37.73 -29.27
C VAL A 151 10.56 36.76 -30.22
N PHE A 152 10.90 35.47 -30.11
CA PHE A 152 10.42 34.41 -30.99
C PHE A 152 9.79 33.25 -30.21
N CYS A 153 9.01 32.46 -30.93
CA CYS A 153 8.46 31.19 -30.49
C CYS A 153 8.91 30.08 -31.45
N ARG A 154 9.01 28.86 -30.91
CA ARG A 154 9.25 27.66 -31.69
C ARG A 154 8.06 26.73 -31.58
N TYR A 155 7.49 26.34 -32.72
CA TYR A 155 6.48 25.30 -32.76
C TYR A 155 7.11 23.90 -32.59
N PRO A 156 6.32 22.88 -32.16
CA PRO A 156 6.80 21.50 -32.02
C PRO A 156 7.42 20.91 -33.30
N ASN A 157 7.00 21.36 -34.48
CA ASN A 157 7.54 20.97 -35.79
C ASN A 157 8.89 21.65 -36.14
N GLY A 158 9.45 22.47 -35.24
CA GLY A 158 10.72 23.16 -35.44
C GLY A 158 10.63 24.52 -36.13
N HIS A 159 9.43 24.96 -36.54
CA HIS A 159 9.25 26.26 -37.17
C HIS A 159 9.46 27.39 -36.16
N LEU A 160 10.29 28.37 -36.54
CA LEU A 160 10.47 29.63 -35.82
C LEU A 160 9.47 30.67 -36.33
N VAL A 161 8.84 31.39 -35.39
CA VAL A 161 7.97 32.53 -35.68
C VAL A 161 8.23 33.64 -34.68
N HIS A 162 7.98 34.89 -35.06
CA HIS A 162 7.94 35.98 -34.09
C HIS A 162 6.80 35.75 -33.09
N TYR A 163 6.99 36.17 -31.84
CA TYR A 163 5.94 36.10 -30.81
C TYR A 163 4.66 36.83 -31.26
N SER A 164 4.79 37.97 -31.94
CA SER A 164 3.67 38.72 -32.49
C SER A 164 2.95 38.04 -33.65
N CYS A 165 3.63 37.15 -34.39
CA CYS A 165 2.98 36.33 -35.41
C CYS A 165 2.24 35.16 -34.76
N PHE A 166 2.86 34.54 -33.74
CA PHE A 166 2.22 33.49 -32.95
C PHE A 166 0.90 33.95 -32.33
N THR A 167 0.87 35.12 -31.68
CA THR A 167 -0.36 35.64 -31.07
C THR A 167 -1.45 35.99 -32.09
N LYS A 168 -1.07 36.42 -33.30
CA LYS A 168 -2.03 36.65 -34.40
C LYS A 168 -2.59 35.36 -34.96
N ASP A 169 -1.76 34.32 -35.08
CA ASP A 169 -2.17 33.01 -35.58
C ASP A 169 -3.06 32.28 -34.55
N ALA A 170 -2.83 32.47 -33.25
CA ALA A 170 -3.62 31.86 -32.17
C ALA A 170 -5.00 32.49 -31.92
N ASN A 171 -5.21 33.73 -32.39
CA ASN A 171 -6.46 34.48 -32.23
C ASN A 171 -7.34 34.44 -33.51
N LYS A 172 -7.02 33.56 -34.46
CA LYS A 172 -7.84 33.24 -35.64
C LYS A 172 -8.62 31.96 -35.41
#